data_AF-A0ABC8UJW6-F1
#
_entry.id   AF-A0ABC8UJW6-F1
#
_cell.length_a   1.000
_cell.length_b   1.000
_cell.length_c   1.000
_cell.angle_alpha   90.00
_cell.angle_beta   90.00
_cell.angle_gamma   90.00
#
_symmetry.space_group_name_H-M   'P 1'
#
loop_
_entity.id
_entity.type
_entity.pdbx_description
1 polymer ?
#
loop_
_entity_poly.entity_id
_entity_poly.type
_entity_poly.pdbx_seq_one_letter_code
_entity_poly.pdbx_strand_id
1 'polypeptide(L)'
;MHSYTHLLFFFISLQSLVIPSLSARSLLQNGTVSSCPLNFDALRKLVQGSRRPSLDTTTECQYIRQCLRLVQSEYLRLTGSFLPPLDSAESCWDSYETLVHEFVPNFDIRRSCGFQTSWISQGCMNITTRAEFEGNVTRASLNDVVSACNQSLLNGSPCATCTTSLSRLRASYLTGPSVGNVSDCTAYPFIYAAAFANQLGPTDEGTAKCLFSLDFTSSNSKTNRKRL
;
A
#
# COMPACT_ATOMS: atom_id res chain seq x y z
N MET A 1 -63.09 48.13 57.38
CA MET A 1 -63.18 46.66 57.18
C MET A 1 -61.77 46.12 57.37
N HIS A 2 -61.57 45.48 58.53
CA HIS A 2 -60.28 44.99 59.04
C HIS A 2 -59.93 43.65 58.40
N SER A 3 -58.65 43.36 58.13
CA SER A 3 -57.80 42.68 59.12
C SER A 3 -56.61 41.96 58.47
N TYR A 4 -55.45 42.19 59.07
CA TYR A 4 -54.25 41.35 59.05
C TYR A 4 -54.55 39.94 59.55
N THR A 5 -53.84 38.90 59.09
CA THR A 5 -53.17 37.94 60.00
C THR A 5 -52.18 37.01 59.26
N HIS A 6 -51.00 36.89 59.87
CA HIS A 6 -49.97 35.87 59.65
C HIS A 6 -50.50 34.45 59.88
N LEU A 7 -49.94 33.46 59.18
CA LEU A 7 -49.59 32.19 59.82
C LEU A 7 -48.36 31.54 59.14
N LEU A 8 -47.29 31.44 59.93
CA LEU A 8 -46.14 30.57 59.73
C LEU A 8 -46.60 29.10 59.64
N PHE A 9 -45.91 28.25 58.85
CA PHE A 9 -45.40 26.95 59.34
C PHE A 9 -44.46 26.31 58.30
N PHE A 10 -43.17 26.29 58.68
CA PHE A 10 -42.16 25.26 58.46
C PHE A 10 -42.56 24.04 57.60
N PHE A 11 -41.83 23.80 56.51
CA PHE A 11 -41.23 22.48 56.26
C PHE A 11 -39.93 22.64 55.46
N ILE A 12 -38.82 22.55 56.19
CA ILE A 12 -37.48 22.35 55.65
C ILE A 12 -37.41 20.89 55.19
N SER A 13 -37.33 20.65 53.88
CA SER A 13 -36.90 19.38 53.32
C SER A 13 -35.58 19.57 52.58
N LEU A 14 -34.53 19.29 53.35
CA LEU A 14 -33.15 19.12 52.93
C LEU A 14 -33.10 17.95 51.91
N GLN A 15 -32.93 18.25 50.62
CA GLN A 15 -32.47 17.26 49.65
C GLN A 15 -31.07 17.65 49.18
N SER A 16 -30.10 16.98 49.77
CA SER A 16 -28.70 16.93 49.38
C SER A 16 -28.57 16.49 47.92
N LEU A 17 -28.19 17.42 47.03
CA LEU A 17 -27.61 17.06 45.74
C LEU A 17 -26.24 16.43 46.00
N VAL A 18 -26.20 15.11 45.92
CA VAL A 18 -24.95 14.36 45.80
C VAL A 18 -24.42 14.63 44.40
N ILE A 19 -23.45 15.55 44.28
CA ILE A 19 -22.70 15.75 43.04
C ILE A 19 -21.84 14.49 42.86
N PRO A 20 -22.04 13.67 41.81
CA PRO A 20 -21.09 12.63 41.50
C PRO A 20 -19.84 13.33 40.98
N SER A 21 -18.73 13.19 41.71
CA SER A 21 -17.41 13.51 41.22
C SER A 21 -17.20 12.78 39.89
N LEU A 22 -17.19 13.52 38.78
CA LEU A 22 -16.68 13.01 37.51
C LEU A 22 -15.19 12.76 37.72
N SER A 23 -14.84 11.52 38.07
CA SER A 23 -13.52 11.00 37.84
C SER A 23 -13.20 11.20 36.36
N ALA A 24 -12.27 12.11 36.09
CA ALA A 24 -11.60 12.20 34.81
C ALA A 24 -10.97 10.82 34.54
N ARG A 25 -11.70 9.98 33.79
CA ARG A 25 -11.12 8.79 33.19
C ARG A 25 -10.13 9.32 32.18
N SER A 26 -8.85 9.27 32.54
CA SER A 26 -7.77 9.29 31.57
C SER A 26 -8.07 8.16 30.59
N LEU A 27 -8.46 8.53 29.37
CA LEU A 27 -8.28 7.66 28.22
C LEU A 27 -6.76 7.53 28.04
N LEU A 28 -6.15 6.61 28.78
CA LEU A 28 -4.96 5.95 28.31
C LEU A 28 -5.42 5.18 27.06
N GLN A 29 -5.29 5.85 25.93
CA GLN A 29 -5.36 5.24 24.62
C GLN A 29 -4.16 4.30 24.54
N ASN A 30 -4.34 3.09 25.05
CA ASN A 30 -3.44 1.99 24.80
C ASN A 30 -3.62 1.66 23.32
N GLY A 31 -2.90 2.41 22.46
CA GLY A 31 -2.98 2.28 21.02
C GLY A 31 -2.68 0.84 20.68
N THR A 32 -3.70 0.07 20.30
CA THR A 32 -3.51 -1.22 19.68
C THR A 32 -2.67 -0.97 18.44
N VAL A 33 -1.38 -1.31 18.49
CA VAL A 33 -0.50 -1.26 17.31
C VAL A 33 -1.18 -2.13 16.26
N SER A 34 -1.70 -1.51 15.21
CA SER A 34 -2.38 -2.29 14.18
C SER A 34 -1.32 -3.11 13.44
N SER A 35 -1.59 -4.39 13.25
CA SER A 35 -0.69 -5.29 12.54
C SER A 35 -0.65 -4.96 11.05
N CYS A 36 0.49 -5.11 10.40
CA CYS A 36 0.59 -4.90 8.97
C CYS A 36 -0.24 -5.92 8.19
N PRO A 37 -1.17 -5.49 7.31
CA PRO A 37 -1.94 -6.42 6.49
C PRO A 37 -1.25 -6.81 5.17
N LEU A 38 -0.10 -6.20 4.84
CA LEU A 38 0.68 -6.55 3.65
C LEU A 38 1.45 -7.85 3.88
N ASN A 39 1.33 -8.79 2.93
CA ASN A 39 2.00 -10.08 3.01
C ASN A 39 3.33 -10.09 2.23
N PHE A 40 4.43 -9.86 2.93
CA PHE A 40 5.78 -9.86 2.35
C PHE A 40 6.35 -11.26 2.05
N ASP A 41 5.72 -12.34 2.54
CA ASP A 41 6.16 -13.71 2.20
C ASP A 41 6.01 -14.02 0.70
N ALA A 42 5.11 -13.30 0.01
CA ALA A 42 4.97 -13.38 -1.45
C ALA A 42 6.29 -13.06 -2.17
N LEU A 43 7.05 -12.07 -1.66
CA LEU A 43 8.37 -11.73 -2.19
C LEU A 43 9.39 -12.81 -1.84
N ARG A 44 9.38 -13.33 -0.61
CA ARG A 44 10.33 -14.36 -0.16
C ARG A 44 10.30 -15.58 -1.09
N LYS A 45 9.11 -16.00 -1.54
CA LYS A 45 8.95 -17.12 -2.50
C LYS A 45 9.59 -16.84 -3.86
N LEU A 46 9.54 -15.60 -4.34
CA LEU A 46 10.08 -15.21 -5.64
C LEU A 46 11.61 -15.12 -5.64
N VAL A 47 12.21 -14.72 -4.51
CA VAL A 47 13.66 -14.53 -4.40
C VAL A 47 14.44 -15.79 -3.98
N GLN A 48 13.75 -16.88 -3.62
CA GLN A 48 14.39 -18.14 -3.20
C GLN A 48 15.38 -18.66 -4.27
N GLY A 49 16.67 -18.76 -3.91
CA GLY A 49 17.71 -19.27 -4.80
C GLY A 49 18.32 -18.24 -5.76
N SER A 50 17.88 -16.98 -5.73
CA SER A 50 18.49 -15.89 -6.51
C SER A 50 19.75 -15.36 -5.80
N ARG A 51 20.85 -15.19 -6.55
CA ARG A 51 22.06 -14.52 -6.03
C ARG A 51 21.95 -13.04 -6.34
N ARG A 52 21.63 -12.24 -5.32
CA ARG A 52 21.52 -10.79 -5.47
C ARG A 52 22.92 -10.16 -5.62
N PRO A 53 23.19 -9.37 -6.67
CA PRO A 53 24.40 -8.56 -6.74
C PRO A 53 24.35 -7.44 -5.70
N SER A 54 25.52 -6.93 -5.30
CA SER A 54 25.58 -5.68 -4.53
C SER A 54 25.10 -4.54 -5.42
N LEU A 55 24.16 -3.75 -4.93
CA LEU A 55 23.55 -2.62 -5.63
C LEU A 55 23.94 -1.31 -4.94
N ASP A 56 24.03 -0.22 -5.70
CA ASP A 56 24.10 1.11 -5.09
C ASP A 56 22.76 1.45 -4.41
N THR A 57 22.78 2.39 -3.47
CA THR A 57 21.60 2.77 -2.68
C THR A 57 20.43 3.23 -3.54
N THR A 58 20.68 3.91 -4.67
CA THR A 58 19.60 4.39 -5.55
C THR A 58 18.89 3.21 -6.20
N THR A 59 19.67 2.27 -6.75
CA THR A 59 19.13 1.04 -7.35
C THR A 59 18.42 0.18 -6.30
N GLU A 60 18.96 0.08 -5.08
CA GLU A 60 18.33 -0.63 -3.96
C GLU A 60 16.94 -0.06 -3.63
N CYS A 61 16.84 1.27 -3.50
CA CYS A 61 15.58 1.95 -3.22
C CYS A 61 14.56 1.81 -4.35
N GLN A 62 15.01 1.74 -5.61
CA GLN A 62 14.12 1.43 -6.73
C GLN A 62 13.56 0.02 -6.61
N TYR A 63 14.41 -0.98 -6.35
CA TYR A 63 13.97 -2.37 -6.15
C TYR A 63 12.99 -2.50 -4.98
N ILE A 64 13.30 -1.87 -3.84
CA ILE A 64 12.42 -1.85 -2.66
C ILE A 64 11.04 -1.28 -3.03
N ARG A 65 11.02 -0.15 -3.73
CA ARG A 65 9.74 0.45 -4.16
C ARG A 65 8.95 -0.48 -5.08
N GLN A 66 9.60 -1.18 -6.01
CA GLN A 66 8.91 -2.09 -6.93
C GLN A 66 8.39 -3.35 -6.24
N CYS A 67 9.18 -3.93 -5.34
CA CYS A 67 8.76 -5.04 -4.50
C CYS A 67 7.54 -4.68 -3.64
N LEU A 68 7.51 -3.49 -3.05
CA LEU A 68 6.35 -3.00 -2.31
C LEU A 68 5.11 -2.87 -3.21
N ARG A 69 5.25 -2.36 -4.44
CA ARG A 69 4.15 -2.25 -5.41
C ARG A 69 3.60 -3.62 -5.83
N LEU A 70 4.46 -4.62 -5.95
CA LEU A 70 4.03 -6.01 -6.17
C LEU A 70 3.18 -6.51 -4.99
N VAL A 71 3.65 -6.32 -3.76
CA VAL A 71 2.90 -6.73 -2.56
C VAL A 71 1.57 -5.97 -2.43
N GLN A 72 1.54 -4.68 -2.78
CA GLN A 72 0.30 -3.90 -2.84
C GLN A 72 -0.66 -4.41 -3.92
N SER A 73 -0.16 -4.91 -5.05
CA SER A 73 -0.99 -5.55 -6.05
C SER A 73 -1.62 -6.84 -5.53
N GLU A 74 -0.84 -7.65 -4.79
CA GLU A 74 -1.38 -8.84 -4.13
C GLU A 74 -2.42 -8.48 -3.08
N TYR A 75 -2.14 -7.46 -2.27
CA TYR A 75 -3.08 -6.92 -1.29
C TYR A 75 -4.38 -6.42 -1.94
N LEU A 76 -4.28 -5.70 -3.05
CA LEU A 76 -5.42 -5.23 -3.85
C LEU A 76 -6.22 -6.39 -4.40
N ARG A 77 -5.56 -7.43 -4.92
CA ARG A 77 -6.22 -8.64 -5.44
C ARG A 77 -7.03 -9.35 -4.36
N LEU A 78 -6.51 -9.40 -3.14
CA LEU A 78 -7.12 -10.11 -2.00
C LEU A 78 -8.21 -9.31 -1.28
N THR A 79 -8.05 -7.99 -1.18
CA THR A 79 -8.90 -7.14 -0.32
C THR A 79 -9.73 -6.11 -1.07
N GLY A 80 -9.39 -5.84 -2.34
CA GLY A 80 -9.95 -4.72 -3.09
C GLY A 80 -9.40 -3.35 -2.71
N SER A 81 -8.40 -3.26 -1.82
CA SER A 81 -7.77 -2.01 -1.39
C SER A 81 -6.36 -1.84 -1.95
N PHE A 82 -6.00 -0.66 -2.44
CA PHE A 82 -4.68 -0.40 -3.04
C PHE A 82 -3.56 -0.38 -1.99
N LEU A 83 -3.84 0.18 -0.82
CA LEU A 83 -2.85 0.50 0.21
C LEU A 83 -3.35 0.06 1.59
N PRO A 84 -2.45 -0.28 2.53
CA PRO A 84 -2.82 -0.62 3.89
C PRO A 84 -3.34 0.61 4.66
N PRO A 85 -4.15 0.42 5.72
CA PRO A 85 -4.60 1.51 6.60
C PRO A 85 -3.45 2.33 7.18
N LEU A 86 -3.66 3.64 7.39
CA LEU A 86 -2.62 4.57 7.85
C LEU A 86 -2.07 4.21 9.24
N ASP A 87 -2.91 3.68 10.12
CA ASP A 87 -2.52 3.21 11.46
C ASP A 87 -1.67 1.93 11.45
N SER A 88 -1.53 1.27 10.29
CA SER A 88 -0.64 0.10 10.08
C SER A 88 0.67 0.47 9.37
N ALA A 89 0.87 1.75 9.05
CA ALA A 89 2.02 2.19 8.27
C ALA A 89 3.36 1.84 8.92
N GLU A 90 3.51 2.09 10.23
CA GLU A 90 4.76 1.78 10.96
C GLU A 90 5.03 0.28 10.98
N SER A 91 4.05 -0.54 11.39
CA SER A 91 4.20 -1.99 11.44
C SER A 91 4.44 -2.62 10.06
N CYS A 92 3.96 -1.99 8.98
CA CYS A 92 4.25 -2.42 7.62
C CYS A 92 5.68 -2.11 7.18
N TRP A 93 6.23 -0.96 7.56
CA TRP A 93 7.65 -0.71 7.32
C TRP A 93 8.53 -1.69 8.10
N ASP A 94 8.22 -1.95 9.38
CA ASP A 94 8.97 -2.90 10.20
C ASP A 94 8.96 -4.32 9.61
N SER A 95 7.78 -4.77 9.15
CA SER A 95 7.62 -6.06 8.49
C SER A 95 8.41 -6.13 7.19
N TYR A 96 8.43 -5.04 6.42
CA TYR A 96 9.15 -5.02 5.16
C TYR A 96 10.67 -4.96 5.35
N GLU A 97 11.12 -4.16 6.31
CA GLU A 97 12.52 -4.01 6.65
C GLU A 97 13.11 -5.31 7.20
N THR A 98 12.35 -6.05 7.99
CA THR A 98 12.70 -7.41 8.44
C THR A 98 13.02 -8.32 7.25
N LEU A 99 12.17 -8.32 6.21
CA LEU A 99 12.44 -9.08 4.99
C LEU A 99 13.69 -8.58 4.27
N VAL A 100 13.87 -7.25 4.14
CA VAL A 100 15.04 -6.68 3.44
C VAL A 100 16.34 -7.05 4.15
N HIS A 101 16.37 -7.09 5.48
CA HIS A 101 17.55 -7.46 6.26
C HIS A 101 18.02 -8.91 6.01
N GLU A 102 17.16 -9.79 5.52
CA GLU A 102 17.57 -11.14 5.08
C GLU A 102 18.52 -11.10 3.87
N PHE A 103 18.48 -10.03 3.08
CA PHE A 103 19.26 -9.88 1.84
C PHE A 103 20.31 -8.77 1.93
N VAL A 104 20.00 -7.69 2.64
CA VAL A 104 20.86 -6.52 2.83
C VAL A 104 20.86 -6.18 4.32
N PRO A 105 21.74 -6.80 5.12
CA PRO A 105 21.74 -6.62 6.57
C PRO A 105 21.91 -5.14 6.96
N ASN A 106 21.12 -4.70 7.95
CA ASN A 106 21.14 -3.34 8.50
C ASN A 106 20.77 -2.22 7.51
N PHE A 107 20.10 -2.53 6.40
CA PHE A 107 19.59 -1.51 5.48
C PHE A 107 18.33 -0.85 6.05
N ASP A 108 18.44 0.41 6.46
CA ASP A 108 17.31 1.23 6.89
C ASP A 108 16.58 1.78 5.65
N ILE A 109 15.42 1.22 5.34
CA ILE A 109 14.67 1.57 4.12
C ILE A 109 14.30 3.04 4.12
N ARG A 110 13.69 3.52 5.21
CA ARG A 110 13.11 4.85 5.30
C ARG A 110 14.20 5.91 5.23
N ARG A 111 15.27 5.74 6.00
CA ARG A 111 16.40 6.66 6.03
C ARG A 111 17.17 6.66 4.70
N SER A 112 17.44 5.48 4.14
CA SER A 112 18.27 5.38 2.93
C SER A 112 17.53 5.85 1.68
N CYS A 113 16.22 5.61 1.60
CA CYS A 113 15.39 5.95 0.44
C CYS A 113 14.64 7.27 0.57
N GLY A 114 14.69 7.92 1.75
CA GLY A 114 13.95 9.15 2.02
C GLY A 114 12.44 8.94 2.04
N PHE A 115 11.96 7.76 2.45
CA PHE A 115 10.54 7.45 2.53
C PHE A 115 9.98 7.86 3.89
N GLN A 116 8.83 8.53 3.89
CA GLN A 116 8.09 8.81 5.12
C GLN A 116 7.20 7.61 5.49
N THR A 117 7.02 7.39 6.80
CA THR A 117 6.18 6.30 7.31
C THR A 117 4.81 6.27 6.62
N SER A 118 4.10 7.40 6.54
CA SER A 118 2.74 7.46 6.00
C SER A 118 2.62 7.12 4.51
N TRP A 119 3.70 7.21 3.73
CA TRP A 119 3.65 7.03 2.27
C TRP A 119 3.39 5.60 1.83
N ILE A 120 3.50 4.61 2.71
CA ILE A 120 3.07 3.24 2.41
C ILE A 120 1.53 3.12 2.36
N SER A 121 0.82 4.04 3.02
CA SER A 121 -0.64 4.07 3.17
C SER A 121 -1.29 5.23 2.44
N GLN A 122 -0.52 6.06 1.74
CA GLN A 122 -0.99 7.24 1.01
C GLN A 122 -0.53 7.14 -0.46
N GLY A 123 -1.38 7.58 -1.38
CA GLY A 123 -1.11 7.39 -2.80
C GLY A 123 -1.80 8.37 -3.72
N CYS A 124 -2.46 7.85 -4.74
CA CYS A 124 -3.00 8.62 -5.85
C CYS A 124 -4.42 9.13 -5.58
N MET A 125 -4.65 10.45 -5.72
CA MET A 125 -5.98 11.07 -5.83
C MET A 125 -7.00 10.69 -4.74
N ASN A 126 -6.54 10.28 -3.56
CA ASN A 126 -7.37 9.68 -2.50
C ASN A 126 -8.16 8.42 -2.94
N ILE A 127 -7.72 7.75 -4.02
CA ILE A 127 -8.26 6.48 -4.46
C ILE A 127 -7.70 5.39 -3.52
N THR A 128 -8.60 4.70 -2.83
CA THR A 128 -8.27 3.68 -1.84
C THR A 128 -8.67 2.29 -2.30
N THR A 129 -9.74 2.18 -3.11
CA THR A 129 -10.28 0.88 -3.53
C THR A 129 -10.28 0.66 -5.04
N ARG A 130 -10.39 -0.61 -5.43
CA ARG A 130 -10.67 -1.03 -6.82
C ARG A 130 -11.90 -0.31 -7.39
N ALA A 131 -12.98 -0.25 -6.64
CA ALA A 131 -14.25 0.33 -7.12
C ALA A 131 -14.09 1.83 -7.40
N GLU A 132 -13.37 2.56 -6.56
CA GLU A 132 -13.06 3.98 -6.79
C GLU A 132 -12.15 4.18 -8.01
N PHE A 133 -11.16 3.30 -8.19
CA PHE A 133 -10.30 3.34 -9.38
C PHE A 133 -11.11 3.10 -10.66
N GLU A 134 -11.91 2.03 -10.69
CA GLU A 134 -12.77 1.70 -11.84
C GLU A 134 -13.85 2.76 -12.07
N GLY A 135 -14.30 3.47 -11.04
CA GLY A 135 -15.23 4.60 -11.16
C GLY A 135 -14.60 5.86 -11.79
N ASN A 136 -13.28 6.01 -11.70
CA ASN A 136 -12.54 7.13 -12.30
C ASN A 136 -12.10 6.86 -13.75
N VAL A 137 -12.20 5.61 -14.22
CA VAL A 137 -11.72 5.19 -15.55
C VAL A 137 -12.89 4.73 -16.40
N THR A 138 -12.92 5.09 -17.69
CA THR A 138 -13.99 4.60 -18.57
C THR A 138 -13.90 3.09 -18.77
N ARG A 139 -15.06 2.44 -18.96
CA ARG A 139 -15.12 1.00 -19.26
C ARG A 139 -14.30 0.61 -20.49
N ALA A 140 -14.28 1.46 -21.52
CA ALA A 140 -13.49 1.21 -22.73
C ALA A 140 -12.00 1.14 -22.40
N SER A 141 -11.45 2.11 -21.66
CA SER A 141 -10.05 2.10 -21.27
C SER A 141 -9.68 0.94 -20.34
N LEU A 142 -10.59 0.51 -19.45
CA LEU A 142 -10.38 -0.71 -18.66
C LEU A 142 -10.32 -1.96 -19.56
N ASN A 143 -11.22 -2.07 -20.55
CA ASN A 143 -11.22 -3.18 -21.50
C ASN A 143 -9.94 -3.21 -22.35
N ASP A 144 -9.43 -2.05 -22.77
CA ASP A 144 -8.16 -1.96 -23.51
C ASP A 144 -6.98 -2.48 -22.68
N VAL A 145 -6.96 -2.18 -21.38
CA VAL A 145 -5.95 -2.72 -20.45
C VAL A 145 -6.10 -4.23 -20.31
N VAL A 146 -7.31 -4.74 -20.09
CA VAL A 146 -7.54 -6.20 -20.00
C VAL A 146 -7.13 -6.90 -21.29
N SER A 147 -7.52 -6.38 -22.45
CA SER A 147 -7.15 -6.97 -23.74
C SER A 147 -5.64 -6.99 -23.97
N ALA A 148 -4.92 -5.98 -23.48
CA ALA A 148 -3.47 -5.90 -23.62
C ALA A 148 -2.73 -6.80 -22.62
N CYS A 149 -3.22 -6.89 -21.38
CA CYS A 149 -2.50 -7.49 -20.26
C CYS A 149 -2.95 -8.92 -19.90
N ASN A 150 -4.08 -9.39 -20.40
CA ASN A 150 -4.61 -10.73 -20.11
C ASN A 150 -3.92 -11.84 -20.93
N GLN A 151 -2.62 -11.96 -20.76
CA GLN A 151 -1.74 -12.94 -21.40
C GLN A 151 -0.43 -13.05 -20.62
N SER A 152 0.44 -14.02 -20.94
CA SER A 152 1.78 -14.05 -20.34
C SER A 152 2.59 -12.81 -20.75
N LEU A 153 3.17 -12.13 -19.75
CA LEU A 153 3.99 -10.93 -19.95
C LEU A 153 5.49 -11.20 -19.93
N LEU A 154 5.90 -12.46 -19.91
CA LEU A 154 7.32 -12.85 -19.87
C LEU A 154 8.09 -12.36 -21.11
N ASN A 155 7.41 -12.33 -22.26
CA ASN A 155 7.97 -11.84 -23.52
C ASN A 155 7.83 -10.32 -23.66
N GLY A 156 8.83 -9.68 -24.28
CA GLY A 156 8.87 -8.22 -24.41
C GLY A 156 7.71 -7.60 -25.19
N SER A 157 7.20 -8.27 -26.24
CA SER A 157 6.11 -7.71 -27.07
C SER A 157 4.78 -7.61 -26.31
N PRO A 158 4.24 -8.66 -25.67
CA PRO A 158 3.07 -8.54 -24.78
C PRO A 158 3.25 -7.50 -23.67
N CYS A 159 4.43 -7.48 -23.05
CA CYS A 159 4.74 -6.52 -21.99
C CYS A 159 4.67 -5.06 -22.49
N ALA A 160 5.25 -4.76 -23.65
CA ALA A 160 5.24 -3.43 -24.24
C ALA A 160 3.81 -2.96 -24.55
N THR A 161 2.97 -3.84 -25.10
CA THR A 161 1.56 -3.53 -25.38
C THR A 161 0.79 -3.23 -24.09
N CYS A 162 0.94 -4.07 -23.07
CA CYS A 162 0.32 -3.88 -21.76
C CYS A 162 0.75 -2.55 -21.12
N THR A 163 2.05 -2.31 -20.95
CA THR A 163 2.59 -1.09 -20.32
C THR A 163 2.26 0.19 -21.09
N THR A 164 2.14 0.13 -22.43
CA THR A 164 1.67 1.25 -23.25
C THR A 164 0.20 1.57 -22.94
N SER A 165 -0.65 0.55 -22.84
CA SER A 165 -2.07 0.73 -22.47
C SER A 165 -2.22 1.35 -21.07
N LEU A 166 -1.43 0.89 -20.10
CA LEU A 166 -1.39 1.46 -18.75
C LEU A 166 -0.93 2.92 -18.72
N SER A 167 0.08 3.26 -19.53
CA SER A 167 0.59 4.64 -19.64
C SER A 167 -0.48 5.58 -20.21
N ARG A 168 -1.27 5.11 -21.18
CA ARG A 168 -2.40 5.87 -21.73
C ARG A 168 -3.51 6.06 -20.71
N LEU A 169 -3.91 4.99 -19.99
CA LEU A 169 -4.90 5.07 -18.92
C LEU A 169 -4.46 6.09 -17.86
N ARG A 170 -3.21 6.00 -17.40
CA ARG A 170 -2.63 6.94 -16.45
C ARG A 170 -2.74 8.39 -16.92
N ALA A 171 -2.32 8.66 -18.15
CA ALA A 171 -2.29 10.00 -18.72
C ALA A 171 -3.69 10.62 -18.86
N SER A 172 -4.71 9.80 -19.07
CA SER A 172 -6.09 10.26 -19.27
C SER A 172 -6.87 10.45 -17.97
N TYR A 173 -6.65 9.59 -16.95
CA TYR A 173 -7.55 9.52 -15.79
C TYR A 173 -6.87 9.82 -14.45
N LEU A 174 -5.55 9.66 -14.35
CA LEU A 174 -4.81 9.77 -13.08
C LEU A 174 -3.83 10.95 -13.11
N THR A 175 -4.34 12.12 -13.46
CA THR A 175 -3.56 13.38 -13.59
C THR A 175 -3.55 14.22 -12.32
N GLY A 176 -4.21 13.76 -11.26
CA GLY A 176 -4.33 14.47 -9.99
C GLY A 176 -3.13 14.30 -9.06
N PRO A 177 -3.27 14.71 -7.79
CA PRO A 177 -2.18 14.70 -6.83
C PRO A 177 -1.76 13.27 -6.46
N SER A 178 -0.46 13.12 -6.16
CA SER A 178 0.12 11.94 -5.52
C SER A 178 0.77 12.36 -4.21
N VAL A 179 0.66 11.51 -3.19
CA VAL A 179 1.34 11.72 -1.91
C VAL A 179 2.60 10.86 -1.87
N GLY A 180 3.75 11.49 -1.62
CA GLY A 180 5.03 10.79 -1.54
C GLY A 180 5.50 10.20 -2.88
N ASN A 181 6.49 9.31 -2.81
CA ASN A 181 7.15 8.70 -3.98
C ASN A 181 7.18 7.15 -3.93
N VAL A 182 6.32 6.55 -3.10
CA VAL A 182 6.20 5.10 -2.93
C VAL A 182 5.17 4.55 -3.92
N SER A 183 3.89 4.93 -3.76
CA SER A 183 2.76 4.44 -4.58
C SER A 183 1.94 5.58 -5.15
N ASP A 184 2.58 6.36 -6.02
CA ASP A 184 1.98 7.50 -6.72
C ASP A 184 0.98 7.08 -7.83
N CYS A 185 0.38 8.07 -8.50
CA CYS A 185 -0.51 7.85 -9.64
C CYS A 185 0.16 7.16 -10.83
N THR A 186 1.49 7.07 -10.86
CA THR A 186 2.20 6.30 -11.87
C THR A 186 2.15 4.80 -11.58
N ALA A 187 2.04 4.42 -10.30
CA ALA A 187 2.03 3.04 -9.84
C ALA A 187 0.66 2.36 -9.94
N TYR A 188 -0.43 3.10 -9.66
CA TYR A 188 -1.79 2.55 -9.54
C TYR A 188 -2.23 1.70 -10.75
N PRO A 189 -2.02 2.12 -12.02
CA PRO A 189 -2.37 1.30 -13.17
C PRO A 189 -1.64 -0.05 -13.20
N PHE A 190 -0.36 -0.08 -12.83
CA PHE A 190 0.44 -1.30 -12.80
C PHE A 190 0.00 -2.23 -11.66
N ILE A 191 -0.25 -1.66 -10.47
CA ILE A 191 -0.80 -2.37 -9.32
C ILE A 191 -2.15 -3.01 -9.67
N TYR A 192 -3.05 -2.25 -10.31
CA TYR A 192 -4.36 -2.74 -10.77
C TYR A 192 -4.22 -3.82 -11.84
N ALA A 193 -3.35 -3.61 -12.83
CA ALA A 193 -3.20 -4.54 -13.94
C ALA A 193 -2.67 -5.90 -13.49
N ALA A 194 -1.66 -5.91 -12.62
CA ALA A 194 -1.15 -7.14 -12.03
C ALA A 194 -2.20 -7.85 -11.16
N ALA A 195 -3.09 -7.11 -10.48
CA ALA A 195 -4.12 -7.68 -9.62
C ALA A 195 -5.31 -8.27 -10.39
N PHE A 196 -5.78 -7.59 -11.45
CA PHE A 196 -7.07 -7.88 -12.09
C PHE A 196 -7.05 -7.97 -13.61
N ALA A 197 -6.10 -7.34 -14.31
CA ALA A 197 -6.04 -7.40 -15.77
C ALA A 197 -5.22 -8.59 -16.29
N ASN A 198 -4.19 -8.97 -15.54
CA ASN A 198 -3.38 -10.15 -15.82
C ASN A 198 -3.89 -11.34 -14.99
N GLN A 199 -4.36 -12.39 -15.66
CA GLN A 199 -4.92 -13.57 -14.99
C GLN A 199 -3.90 -14.38 -14.16
N LEU A 200 -2.59 -14.26 -14.45
CA LEU A 200 -1.54 -15.00 -13.74
C LEU A 200 -1.20 -14.35 -12.39
N GLY A 201 -1.50 -13.05 -12.26
CA GLY A 201 -1.38 -12.30 -11.02
C GLY A 201 0.01 -11.71 -10.75
N PRO A 202 0.17 -10.94 -9.67
CA PRO A 202 1.39 -10.18 -9.40
C PRO A 202 2.61 -11.05 -9.08
N THR A 203 2.42 -12.29 -8.61
CA THR A 203 3.49 -13.21 -8.27
C THR A 203 3.91 -14.13 -9.42
N ASP A 204 3.30 -13.99 -10.60
CA ASP A 204 3.83 -14.63 -11.82
C ASP A 204 5.14 -13.96 -12.24
N GLU A 205 6.13 -14.75 -12.65
CA GLU A 205 7.48 -14.26 -12.99
C GLU A 205 7.44 -13.23 -14.12
N GLY A 206 6.68 -13.51 -15.18
CA GLY A 206 6.55 -12.60 -16.32
C GLY A 206 5.85 -11.30 -15.94
N THR A 207 4.83 -11.39 -15.08
CA THR A 207 4.09 -10.24 -14.58
C THR A 207 4.96 -9.37 -13.67
N ALA A 208 5.69 -9.98 -12.73
CA ALA A 208 6.62 -9.29 -11.84
C ALA A 208 7.74 -8.59 -12.62
N LYS A 209 8.32 -9.28 -13.59
CA LYS A 209 9.35 -8.73 -14.48
C LYS A 209 8.82 -7.58 -15.34
N CYS A 210 7.65 -7.75 -15.94
CA CYS A 210 7.10 -6.74 -16.83
C CYS A 210 6.60 -5.49 -16.09
N LEU A 211 5.74 -5.66 -15.09
CA LEU A 211 5.00 -4.55 -14.48
C LEU A 211 5.75 -3.88 -13.33
N PHE A 212 6.70 -4.59 -12.71
CA PHE A 212 7.49 -4.08 -11.59
C PHE A 212 8.99 -4.08 -11.87
N SER A 213 9.44 -4.50 -13.06
CA SER A 213 10.89 -4.60 -13.38
C SER A 213 11.66 -5.50 -12.41
N LEU A 214 10.99 -6.52 -11.85
CA LEU A 214 11.59 -7.47 -10.91
C LEU A 214 11.94 -8.77 -11.64
N ASP A 215 13.23 -8.94 -11.94
CA ASP A 215 13.76 -10.19 -12.50
C ASP A 215 14.38 -11.05 -11.40
N PHE A 216 13.73 -12.17 -11.10
CA PHE A 216 14.16 -13.12 -10.08
C PHE A 216 14.91 -14.34 -10.65
N THR A 217 15.10 -14.40 -11.98
CA THR A 217 15.82 -15.52 -12.59
C THR A 217 17.25 -15.55 -12.06
N SER A 218 17.67 -16.70 -11.53
CA SER A 218 19.02 -16.90 -11.03
C SER A 218 20.03 -16.50 -12.10
N SER A 219 21.00 -15.66 -11.75
CA SER A 219 22.15 -15.32 -12.60
C SER A 219 23.06 -16.56 -12.79
N ASN A 220 22.60 -17.55 -13.56
CA ASN A 220 23.37 -18.69 -14.03
C ASN A 220 24.01 -18.40 -15.39
N SER A 221 24.51 -17.18 -15.59
CA SER A 221 25.37 -16.84 -16.73
C SER A 221 26.84 -16.81 -16.31
N LYS A 222 27.37 -17.98 -15.95
CA LYS A 222 28.80 -18.28 -16.14
C LYS A 222 28.96 -19.24 -17.31
N THR A 223 29.01 -18.72 -18.52
CA THR A 223 29.78 -19.36 -19.61
C THR A 223 30.48 -18.33 -20.47
N ASN A 224 31.79 -18.22 -20.29
CA ASN A 224 32.74 -17.61 -21.22
C ASN A 224 32.80 -18.42 -22.54
N ARG A 225 32.81 -17.75 -23.70
CA ARG A 225 33.47 -18.08 -25.00
C ARG A 225 32.84 -17.20 -26.08
N LYS A 226 33.52 -16.58 -27.05
CA LYS A 226 34.93 -16.36 -27.43
C LYS A 226 34.87 -15.25 -28.50
N ARG A 227 35.97 -14.51 -28.69
CA ARG A 227 36.20 -13.60 -29.83
C ARG A 227 35.71 -14.17 -31.17
N LEU A 228 35.09 -13.31 -31.98
CA LEU A 228 35.36 -13.11 -33.41
C LEU A 228 35.05 -11.65 -33.75
#